data_AF-A0A3M8ELQ9-F1
#
_entry.id   AF-A0A3M8ELQ9-F1
#
_cell.length_a   1.000
_cell.length_b   1.000
_cell.length_c   1.000
_cell.angle_alpha   90.00
_cell.angle_beta   90.00
_cell.angle_gamma   90.00
#
_symmetry.space_group_name_H-M   'P 1'
#
loop_
_entity.id
_entity.type
_entity.pdbx_description
1 polymer ?
#
loop_
_entity_poly.entity_id
_entity_poly.type
_entity_poly.pdbx_seq_one_letter_code
_entity_poly.pdbx_strand_id
1 'polypeptide(L)' 'KRIFIESNYELVEWEIFYSSGIKIHHETIDISINRGSYSSSHLPKGVYIVKVRTRDGTVSSQKVLVI' A
#
# COMPACT_ATOMS: atom_id res chain seq x y z
N LYS A 1 -7.28 1.86 -13.17
CA LYS A 1 -5.93 2.25 -12.66
C LYS A 1 -5.67 1.49 -11.37
N ARG A 2 -4.42 1.25 -10.99
CA ARG A 2 -4.06 0.44 -9.83
C ARG A 2 -2.89 1.08 -9.09
N ILE A 3 -2.87 0.91 -7.78
CA ILE A 3 -1.69 1.12 -6.95
C ILE A 3 -1.04 -0.24 -6.79
N PHE A 4 0.27 -0.32 -7.03
CA PHE A 4 1.06 -1.55 -6.87
C PHE A 4 2.11 -1.33 -5.80
N ILE A 5 2.36 -2.37 -5.03
CA ILE A 5 3.52 -2.45 -4.13
C ILE A 5 4.36 -3.65 -4.55
N GLU A 6 5.67 -3.45 -4.52
CA GLU A 6 6.68 -4.48 -4.79
C GLU A 6 7.80 -4.33 -3.76
N SER A 7 8.28 -5.45 -3.24
CA SER A 7 9.32 -5.51 -2.22
C SER A 7 10.25 -6.70 -2.49
N ASN A 8 11.54 -6.52 -2.24
CA ASN A 8 12.50 -7.63 -2.31
C ASN A 8 12.46 -8.52 -1.05
N TYR A 9 11.68 -8.12 -0.05
CA TYR A 9 11.47 -8.82 1.22
C TYR A 9 9.99 -9.19 1.36
N GLU A 10 9.72 -10.28 2.10
CA GLU A 10 8.37 -10.76 2.36
C GLU A 10 7.52 -9.63 2.97
N LEU A 11 6.46 -9.23 2.27
CA LEU A 11 5.48 -8.29 2.80
C LEU A 11 4.58 -9.01 3.79
N VAL A 12 4.32 -8.36 4.93
CA VAL A 12 3.39 -8.90 5.94
C VAL A 12 2.15 -8.04 6.09
N GLU A 13 2.24 -6.75 5.77
CA GLU A 13 1.13 -5.82 5.91
C GLU A 13 1.31 -4.66 4.93
N TRP A 14 0.20 -4.16 4.40
CA TRP A 14 0.19 -2.86 3.78
C TRP A 14 -1.12 -2.12 3.99
N GLU A 15 -1.01 -0.81 3.92
CA GLU A 15 -2.08 0.12 4.22
C GLU A 15 -2.08 1.25 3.20
N ILE A 16 -3.27 1.77 2.89
CA ILE A 16 -3.42 2.97 2.07
C ILE A 16 -4.22 3.98 2.87
N PHE A 17 -3.78 5.24 2.81
CA PHE A 17 -4.40 6.37 3.46
C PHE A 17 -4.66 7.48 2.44
N TYR A 18 -5.74 8.25 2.66
CA TYR A 18 -5.82 9.60 2.14
C TYR A 18 -4.68 10.46 2.70
N SER A 19 -4.32 11.53 2.00
CA SER A 19 -3.35 12.52 2.51
C SER A 19 -3.79 13.19 3.83
N SER A 20 -5.08 13.15 4.17
CA SER A 20 -5.62 13.56 5.48
C SER A 20 -5.29 12.60 6.63
N GLY A 21 -4.71 11.43 6.35
CA GLY A 21 -4.41 10.39 7.33
C GLY A 21 -5.55 9.38 7.56
N ILE A 22 -6.68 9.53 6.87
CA ILE A 22 -7.78 8.56 6.93
C ILE A 22 -7.38 7.28 6.20
N LYS A 23 -7.41 6.13 6.89
CA LYS A 23 -7.12 4.80 6.32
C LYS A 23 -8.26 4.36 5.42
N ILE A 24 -7.92 3.81 4.25
CA ILE A 24 -8.89 3.33 3.25
C ILE A 24 -8.69 1.88 2.83
N HIS A 25 -7.49 1.35 3.08
CA HIS A 25 -7.17 -0.05 2.82
C HIS A 25 -6.23 -0.54 3.91
N HIS A 26 -6.41 -1.80 4.27
CA HIS A 26 -5.54 -2.53 5.16
C HIS A 26 -5.63 -4.00 4.77
N GLU A 27 -4.48 -4.61 4.57
CA GLU A 27 -4.39 -6.02 4.23
C GLU A 27 -3.14 -6.60 4.87
N THR A 28 -3.36 -7.66 5.63
CA THR A 28 -2.31 -8.53 6.17
C THR A 28 -2.11 -9.68 5.20
N ILE A 29 -0.85 -10.02 4.96
CA ILE A 29 -0.44 -10.97 3.96
C ILE A 29 0.04 -12.24 4.68
N ASP A 30 -0.77 -13.30 4.64
CA ASP A 30 -0.47 -14.58 5.31
C ASP A 30 0.42 -15.51 4.49
N ILE A 31 0.58 -15.24 3.19
CA ILE A 31 1.37 -16.05 2.24
C ILE A 31 2.52 -15.19 1.74
N SER A 32 3.72 -15.75 1.60
CA SER A 32 4.89 -15.00 1.14
C SER A 32 4.71 -14.46 -0.29
N ILE A 33 4.15 -13.25 -0.40
CA ILE A 33 4.02 -12.49 -1.65
C ILE A 33 4.83 -11.22 -1.53
N ASN A 34 5.64 -10.98 -2.56
CA ASN A 34 6.48 -9.81 -2.69
C ASN A 34 5.77 -8.66 -3.40
N ARG A 35 4.47 -8.84 -3.70
CA ARG A 35 3.68 -7.93 -4.53
C ARG A 35 2.22 -7.90 -4.11
N GLY A 36 1.67 -6.69 -4.01
CA GLY A 36 0.26 -6.42 -3.75
C GLY A 36 -0.29 -5.44 -4.77
N SER A 37 -1.61 -5.47 -5.00
CA SER A 37 -2.23 -4.50 -5.91
C SER A 37 -3.63 -4.14 -5.49
N TYR A 38 -3.92 -2.84 -5.52
CA TYR A 38 -5.21 -2.27 -5.15
C TYR A 38 -5.83 -1.55 -6.34
N SER A 39 -7.10 -1.83 -6.63
CA SER A 39 -7.81 -1.10 -7.68
C SER A 39 -8.03 0.34 -7.24
N SER A 40 -7.51 1.30 -7.99
CA SER A 40 -7.70 2.73 -7.70
C SER A 40 -8.81 3.36 -8.54
N SER A 41 -9.65 2.54 -9.18
CA SER A 41 -10.69 3.00 -10.12
C SER A 41 -11.81 3.81 -9.45
N HIS A 42 -12.11 3.48 -8.19
CA HIS A 42 -13.13 4.16 -7.38
C HIS A 42 -12.54 5.28 -6.52
N LEU A 43 -11.22 5.46 -6.54
CA LEU A 43 -10.57 6.51 -5.77
C LEU A 43 -10.64 7.86 -6.51
N PRO A 44 -11.01 8.95 -5.81
CA PRO A 44 -10.83 10.29 -6.34
C PRO A 44 -9.38 10.56 -6.77
N LYS A 45 -9.18 11.51 -7.68
CA LYS A 45 -7.84 11.98 -8.01
C LYS A 45 -7.23 12.68 -6.81
N GLY A 46 -5.95 12.43 -6.55
CA GLY A 46 -5.27 13.04 -5.41
C GLY A 46 -4.05 12.25 -4.95
N VAL A 47 -3.45 12.74 -3.87
CA VAL A 47 -2.29 12.11 -3.23
C VAL A 47 -2.74 11.18 -2.12
N TYR A 48 -2.22 9.96 -2.17
CA TYR A 48 -2.41 8.90 -1.19
C TYR A 48 -1.08 8.55 -0.55
N ILE A 49 -1.13 8.02 0.66
CA ILE A 49 0.03 7.50 1.37
C ILE A 49 -0.11 5.99 1.43
N VAL A 50 0.86 5.27 0.89
CA VAL A 50 0.95 3.82 0.98
C VAL A 50 2.00 3.49 2.03
N LYS A 51 1.63 2.68 3.02
CA LYS A 51 2.57 2.16 4.02
C LYS A 51 2.69 0.65 3.85
N VAL A 52 3.91 0.14 3.97
CA VAL A 52 4.20 -1.29 3.89
C VAL A 52 5.04 -1.69 5.09
N ARG A 53 4.82 -2.90 5.59
CA ARG A 53 5.66 -3.57 6.57
C ARG A 53 6.12 -4.90 6.00
N THR A 54 7.41 -5.19 6.14
CA THR A 54 8.03 -6.46 5.76
C THR A 54 8.31 -7.31 7.00
N ARG A 55 8.51 -8.61 6.79
CA ARG A 55 8.67 -9.59 7.88
C ARG A 55 9.88 -9.36 8.77
N ASP A 56 10.93 -8.75 8.22
CA ASP A 56 12.13 -8.34 8.96
C ASP A 56 11.89 -7.11 9.87
N GLY A 57 10.69 -6.55 9.86
CA GLY A 57 10.30 -5.38 10.66
C GLY A 57 10.50 -4.05 9.94
N THR A 58 11.01 -4.02 8.71
CA THR A 58 11.17 -2.78 7.96
C THR A 58 9.79 -2.18 7.65
N VAL A 59 9.64 -0.86 7.88
CA VAL A 59 8.44 -0.10 7.55
C VAL A 59 8.82 1.00 6.56
N SER A 60 8.09 1.08 5.45
CA SER A 60 8.29 2.10 4.43
C SER A 60 6.98 2.81 4.09
N SER A 61 7.07 4.08 3.71
CA SER A 61 5.92 4.90 3.35
C SER A 61 6.21 5.69 2.08
N GLN A 62 5.29 5.66 1.13
CA GLN A 62 5.42 6.35 -0.16
C GLN A 62 4.16 7.14 -0.49
N LYS A 63 4.34 8.32 -1.09
CA LYS A 63 3.24 9.11 -1.64
C LYS A 63 2.96 8.68 -3.07
N VAL A 64 1.69 8.44 -3.39
CA VAL A 64 1.24 8.02 -4.72
C VAL A 64 0.20 9.01 -5.22
N LEU A 65 0.40 9.55 -6.42
CA LEU A 65 -0.58 10.39 -7.09
C LEU A 65 -1.50 9.53 -7.95
N VAL A 66 -2.80 9.55 -7.64
CA VAL A 66 -3.86 8.96 -8.47
C VAL A 66 -4.40 10.06 -9.39
N ILE A 67 -4.32 9.83 -10.70
CA ILE A 67 -4.74 10.76 -11.77
C ILE A 67 -5.86 10.19 -12.62
#